data_AF-A0AA85K0N3-F1
#
_entry.id   AF-A0AA85K0N3-F1
#
_cell.length_a   1.000
_cell.length_b   1.000
_cell.length_c   1.000
_cell.angle_alpha   90.00
_cell.angle_beta   90.00
_cell.angle_gamma   90.00
#
_symmetry.space_group_name_H-M   'P 1'
#
loop_
_entity.id
_entity.type
_entity.pdbx_description
1 polymer ?
#
loop_
_entity_poly.entity_id
_entity_poly.type
_entity_poly.pdbx_seq_one_letter_code
_entity_poly.pdbx_strand_id
1 'polypeptide(L)'
;MSQSFSANQYEEPFYPEHLQLYGPAKKFRERPRAKTRTTHFIASDNGHLLKGQDTKPGDCPWGHYVGTWDLPCHYPGNYINNPTSRTAEAFKKLQKEKESYQAKLNLAKANKSYSVAERFEKVF
;
A
#
# COMPACT_ATOMS: atom_id res chain seq x y z
N MET A 1 7.28 8.87 11.36
CA MET A 1 5.97 9.55 11.44
C MET A 1 5.62 9.80 12.90
N SER A 2 5.26 11.03 13.27
CA SER A 2 4.79 11.39 14.62
C SER A 2 3.27 11.21 14.75
N GLN A 3 2.79 11.08 15.99
CA GLN A 3 1.38 11.12 16.36
C GLN A 3 1.17 12.24 17.39
N SER A 4 0.04 12.94 17.28
CA SER A 4 -0.42 13.90 18.29
C SER A 4 -1.54 13.25 19.10
N PHE A 5 -1.53 13.47 20.41
CA PHE A 5 -2.57 13.05 21.35
C PHE A 5 -3.18 14.27 22.01
N SER A 6 -4.37 14.10 22.58
CA SER A 6 -5.10 15.18 23.21
C SER A 6 -4.42 15.72 24.44
N ALA A 7 -4.36 17.05 24.51
CA ALA A 7 -3.93 17.79 25.70
C ALA A 7 -5.12 18.15 26.60
N ASN A 8 -6.29 17.57 26.34
CA ASN A 8 -7.57 17.85 27.00
C ASN A 8 -7.85 19.36 27.00
N GLN A 9 -7.76 20.02 28.16
CA GLN A 9 -8.11 21.43 28.36
C GLN A 9 -7.24 22.41 27.56
N TYR A 10 -6.04 22.01 27.15
CA TYR A 10 -5.09 22.89 26.45
C TYR A 10 -5.06 22.69 24.94
N GLU A 11 -5.97 21.89 24.39
CA GLU A 11 -5.90 21.49 22.98
C GLU A 11 -6.49 22.52 22.01
N GLU A 12 -7.45 23.32 22.50
CA GLU A 12 -8.13 24.35 21.73
C GLU A 12 -7.19 25.27 20.93
N PRO A 13 -6.16 25.91 21.51
CA PRO A 13 -5.27 26.77 20.73
C PRO A 13 -4.46 26.05 19.63
N PHE A 14 -4.40 24.71 19.66
CA PHE A 14 -3.69 23.90 18.67
C PHE A 14 -4.61 23.33 17.58
N TYR A 15 -5.89 23.70 17.55
CA TYR A 15 -6.74 23.34 16.42
C TYR A 15 -6.26 24.04 15.14
N PRO A 16 -6.39 23.37 13.98
CA PRO A 16 -5.95 23.92 12.69
C PRO A 16 -6.56 25.28 12.38
N GLU A 17 -7.77 25.54 12.87
CA GLU A 17 -8.49 26.82 12.74
C GLU A 17 -7.75 27.97 13.45
N HIS A 18 -7.19 27.73 14.64
CA HIS A 18 -6.44 28.72 15.41
C HIS A 18 -4.98 28.84 14.97
N LEU A 19 -4.43 27.80 14.36
CA LEU A 19 -3.07 27.78 13.80
C LEU A 19 -2.97 28.37 12.38
N GLN A 20 -4.05 28.99 11.88
CA GLN A 20 -4.10 29.58 10.53
C GLN A 20 -3.81 28.53 9.42
N LEU A 21 -4.17 27.27 9.66
CA LEU A 21 -4.00 26.19 8.70
C LEU A 21 -5.25 26.11 7.81
N TYR A 22 -5.22 26.73 6.63
CA TYR A 22 -6.38 26.83 5.72
C TYR A 22 -6.65 25.58 4.86
N GLY A 23 -5.87 24.52 5.04
CA GLY A 23 -5.99 23.27 4.30
C GLY A 23 -6.67 22.14 5.09
N PRO A 24 -6.95 20.99 4.45
CA PRO A 24 -7.48 19.83 5.15
C PRO A 24 -6.48 19.33 6.21
N ALA A 25 -6.86 19.44 7.48
CA ALA A 25 -6.05 18.98 8.59
C ALA A 25 -6.11 17.47 8.75
N LYS A 26 -4.97 16.87 9.12
CA LYS A 26 -4.90 15.44 9.42
C LYS A 26 -5.68 15.15 10.72
N LYS A 27 -6.71 14.32 10.63
CA LYS A 27 -7.37 13.78 11.82
C LYS A 27 -6.38 12.93 12.62
N PHE A 28 -6.19 13.27 13.88
CA PHE A 28 -5.35 12.50 14.82
C PHE A 28 -6.24 11.78 15.84
N ARG A 29 -5.66 10.80 16.54
CA ARG A 29 -6.38 10.05 17.56
C ARG A 29 -6.30 10.82 18.87
N GLU A 30 -7.46 11.23 19.40
CA GLU A 30 -7.55 12.00 20.64
C GLU A 30 -6.82 11.28 21.79
N ARG A 31 -7.15 10.02 22.09
CA ARG A 31 -6.51 9.29 23.20
C ARG A 31 -5.69 8.08 22.77
N PRO A 32 -4.53 7.82 23.39
CA PRO A 32 -3.86 6.54 23.23
C PRO A 32 -4.71 5.41 23.81
N ARG A 33 -4.71 4.24 23.16
CA ARG A 33 -5.31 3.03 23.76
C ARG A 33 -4.45 2.60 24.93
N ALA A 34 -5.09 2.30 26.07
CA ALA A 34 -4.40 1.73 27.22
C ALA A 34 -3.70 0.42 26.81
N LYS A 35 -2.42 0.30 27.16
CA LYS A 35 -1.62 -0.88 26.84
C LYS A 35 -1.53 -1.76 28.07
N THR A 36 -2.06 -2.98 27.98
CA THR A 36 -2.05 -3.97 29.07
C THR A 36 -0.79 -4.84 29.07
N ARG A 37 -0.05 -4.90 27.94
CA ARG A 37 1.11 -5.78 27.76
C ARG A 37 2.44 -5.03 27.82
N THR A 38 3.47 -5.74 28.25
CA THR A 38 4.86 -5.27 28.27
C THR A 38 5.39 -4.98 26.85
N THR A 39 6.41 -4.14 26.75
CA THR A 39 7.17 -3.88 25.51
C THR A 39 8.29 -4.90 25.32
N HIS A 40 8.51 -5.34 24.09
CA HIS A 40 9.67 -6.15 23.69
C HIS A 40 10.50 -5.38 22.66
N PHE A 41 11.80 -5.69 22.57
CA PHE A 41 12.68 -5.12 21.56
C PHE A 41 12.32 -5.68 20.19
N ILE A 42 12.10 -4.78 19.24
CA ILE A 42 11.76 -5.11 17.85
C ILE A 42 12.93 -4.83 16.88
N ALA A 43 14.00 -4.19 17.37
CA ALA A 43 15.15 -3.79 16.59
C ALA A 43 16.46 -4.16 17.30
N SER A 44 17.52 -4.31 16.52
CA SER A 44 18.92 -4.45 16.93
C SER A 44 19.48 -3.12 17.43
N ASP A 45 20.59 -3.17 18.16
CA ASP A 45 21.35 -2.00 18.66
C ASP A 45 21.72 -0.99 17.55
N ASN A 46 21.85 -1.47 16.31
CA ASN A 46 22.11 -0.63 15.13
C ASN A 46 20.84 0.00 14.53
N GLY A 47 19.67 -0.14 15.17
CA GLY A 47 18.39 0.38 14.69
C GLY A 47 17.71 -0.43 13.57
N HIS A 48 18.21 -1.62 13.25
CA HIS A 48 17.65 -2.50 12.22
C HIS A 48 16.55 -3.39 12.81
N LEU A 49 15.44 -3.61 12.11
CA LEU A 49 14.39 -4.52 12.57
C LEU A 49 14.90 -5.96 12.68
N LEU A 50 14.46 -6.68 13.72
CA LEU A 50 14.80 -8.09 13.92
C LEU A 50 14.19 -8.96 12.82
N LYS A 51 14.91 -10.02 12.43
CA LYS A 51 14.44 -10.99 11.43
C LYS A 51 13.14 -11.64 11.92
N GLY A 52 12.06 -11.56 11.12
CA GLY A 52 10.75 -12.12 11.45
C GLY A 52 9.78 -11.14 12.10
N GLN A 53 10.17 -9.88 12.33
CA GLN A 53 9.23 -8.83 12.66
C GLN A 53 8.46 -8.43 11.40
N ASP A 54 7.12 -8.48 11.44
CA ASP A 54 6.27 -8.10 10.31
C ASP A 54 6.56 -6.65 9.90
N THR A 55 7.10 -6.51 8.70
CA THR A 55 7.21 -5.26 7.95
C THR A 55 5.86 -4.99 7.27
N LYS A 56 5.24 -3.84 7.52
CA LYS A 56 3.98 -3.54 6.83
C LYS A 56 4.28 -3.32 5.34
N PRO A 57 3.40 -3.71 4.40
CA PRO A 57 3.66 -3.49 2.98
C PRO A 57 3.77 -1.98 2.70
N GLY A 58 4.97 -1.51 2.32
CA GLY A 58 5.30 -0.09 2.14
C GLY A 58 6.62 0.38 2.79
N ASP A 59 7.40 -0.54 3.36
CA ASP A 59 8.57 -0.31 4.23
C ASP A 59 9.85 0.21 3.55
N CYS A 60 9.71 1.32 2.84
CA CYS A 60 10.77 2.30 2.73
C CYS A 60 10.42 3.45 3.69
N PRO A 61 11.35 3.98 4.51
CA PRO A 61 11.07 5.16 5.34
C PRO A 61 10.69 6.40 4.50
N TRP A 62 11.01 6.39 3.21
CA TRP A 62 10.59 7.38 2.20
C TRP A 62 9.37 6.93 1.36
N GLY A 63 8.76 5.79 1.66
CA GLY A 63 7.65 5.22 0.88
C GLY A 63 8.06 4.81 -0.54
N HIS A 64 7.21 5.06 -1.53
CA HIS A 64 7.52 4.81 -2.95
C HIS A 64 8.30 5.97 -3.60
N TYR A 65 8.95 6.83 -2.82
CA TYR A 65 9.74 7.91 -3.38
C TYR A 65 10.90 7.33 -4.19
N VAL A 66 10.91 7.67 -5.47
CA VAL A 66 12.02 7.48 -6.39
C VAL A 66 12.47 8.85 -6.83
N GLY A 67 13.79 9.07 -6.92
CA GLY A 67 14.33 10.30 -7.47
C GLY A 67 13.82 10.54 -8.88
N THR A 68 13.91 11.80 -9.36
CA THR A 68 13.41 12.20 -10.69
C THR A 68 13.88 11.30 -11.84
N TRP A 69 15.03 10.64 -11.66
CA TRP A 69 15.66 9.78 -12.66
C TRP A 69 15.67 8.29 -12.30
N ASP A 70 15.16 7.91 -11.13
CA ASP A 70 15.14 6.50 -10.70
C ASP A 70 13.82 5.83 -11.08
N LEU A 71 13.90 4.57 -11.53
CA LEU A 71 12.72 3.79 -11.90
C LEU A 71 12.03 3.24 -10.63
N PRO A 72 10.72 3.50 -10.39
CA PRO A 72 10.04 2.95 -9.22
C PRO A 72 10.04 1.41 -9.23
N CYS A 73 10.25 0.80 -8.06
CA CYS A 73 10.17 -0.65 -7.88
C CYS A 73 8.82 -1.23 -8.33
N HIS A 74 7.74 -0.44 -8.20
CA HIS A 74 6.44 -0.69 -8.80
C HIS A 74 5.90 0.62 -9.38
N TYR A 75 5.54 0.61 -10.66
CA TYR A 75 4.65 1.65 -11.18
C TYR A 75 3.37 1.61 -10.35
N PRO A 76 2.87 2.74 -9.81
CA PRO A 76 1.52 2.78 -9.31
C PRO A 76 0.64 2.53 -10.52
N GLY A 77 0.30 1.26 -10.75
CA GLY A 77 -0.59 0.88 -11.82
C GLY A 77 -1.87 1.70 -11.65
N ASN A 78 -2.49 2.10 -12.76
CA ASN A 78 -3.85 2.60 -12.72
C ASN A 78 -4.66 1.58 -11.92
N TYR A 79 -5.06 1.93 -10.69
CA TYR A 79 -6.04 1.14 -9.97
C TYR A 79 -7.29 1.18 -10.85
N ILE A 80 -7.54 0.09 -11.58
CA ILE A 80 -8.70 -0.08 -12.49
C ILE A 80 -10.03 0.14 -11.75
N ASN A 81 -9.99 0.15 -10.42
CA ASN A 81 -11.10 0.48 -9.54
C ASN A 81 -11.55 1.95 -9.60
N ASN A 82 -10.77 2.85 -10.21
CA ASN A 82 -11.27 4.17 -10.59
C ASN A 82 -11.57 4.14 -12.10
N PRO A 83 -12.79 3.79 -12.51
CA PRO A 83 -13.14 3.78 -13.91
C PRO A 83 -13.06 5.21 -14.45
N THR A 84 -12.10 5.46 -15.33
CA THR A 84 -12.01 6.71 -16.11
C THR A 84 -13.20 6.91 -17.05
N SER A 85 -14.13 5.95 -17.10
CA SER A 85 -15.37 6.03 -17.85
C SER A 85 -16.38 6.94 -17.16
N ARG A 86 -16.71 8.06 -17.80
CA ARG A 86 -17.73 9.01 -17.35
C ARG A 86 -19.17 8.47 -17.46
N THR A 87 -19.38 7.29 -18.05
CA THR A 87 -20.72 6.71 -18.34
C THR A 87 -20.80 5.22 -17.98
N ALA A 88 -21.99 4.77 -17.56
CA ALA A 88 -22.24 3.38 -17.13
C ALA A 88 -22.05 2.34 -18.24
N GLU A 89 -22.36 2.68 -19.49
CA GLU A 89 -22.20 1.78 -20.64
C GLU A 89 -20.73 1.49 -20.95
N ALA A 90 -19.90 2.55 -20.96
CA ALA A 90 -18.48 2.42 -21.19
C ALA A 90 -17.76 1.69 -20.03
N PHE A 91 -18.30 1.76 -18.80
CA PHE A 91 -17.83 0.93 -17.69
C PHE A 91 -18.07 -0.57 -17.93
N LYS A 92 -19.27 -0.95 -18.38
CA LYS A 92 -19.61 -2.34 -18.72
C LYS A 92 -18.73 -2.88 -19.85
N LYS A 93 -18.46 -2.06 -20.87
CA LYS A 93 -17.55 -2.42 -21.96
C LYS A 93 -16.13 -2.72 -21.44
N LEU A 94 -15.61 -1.87 -20.56
CA LEU A 94 -14.28 -2.02 -19.99
C LEU A 94 -14.17 -3.25 -19.07
N GLN A 95 -15.22 -3.59 -18.33
CA GLN A 95 -15.30 -4.84 -17.56
C GLN A 95 -15.21 -6.07 -18.47
N LYS A 96 -15.97 -6.09 -19.57
CA LYS A 96 -15.93 -7.19 -20.56
C LYS A 96 -14.54 -7.34 -21.19
N GLU A 97 -13.90 -6.23 -21.54
CA GLU A 97 -12.54 -6.23 -22.08
C GLU A 97 -11.54 -6.79 -21.05
N LYS A 98 -11.63 -6.35 -19.78
CA LYS A 98 -10.80 -6.86 -18.69
C LYS A 98 -10.92 -8.37 -18.53
N GLU A 99 -12.13 -8.91 -18.50
CA GLU A 99 -12.39 -10.36 -18.39
C GLU A 99 -11.74 -11.12 -19.56
N SER A 100 -11.89 -10.61 -20.79
CA SER A 100 -11.29 -11.22 -21.97
C SER A 100 -9.76 -11.27 -21.90
N TYR A 101 -9.12 -10.21 -21.40
CA TYR A 101 -7.67 -10.16 -21.22
C TYR A 101 -7.19 -11.08 -20.10
N GLN A 102 -7.94 -11.16 -19.00
CA GLN A 102 -7.64 -12.09 -17.91
C GLN A 102 -7.71 -13.54 -18.38
N ALA A 103 -8.70 -13.90 -19.20
CA ALA A 103 -8.79 -15.22 -19.80
C ALA A 103 -7.56 -15.54 -20.68
N LYS A 104 -7.12 -14.60 -21.52
CA LYS A 104 -5.90 -14.75 -22.34
C LYS A 104 -4.65 -14.93 -21.49
N LEU A 105 -4.51 -14.15 -20.41
CA LEU A 105 -3.39 -14.28 -19.48
C LEU A 105 -3.38 -15.63 -18.76
N ASN A 106 -4.54 -16.12 -18.33
CA ASN A 106 -4.67 -17.42 -17.67
C ASN A 106 -4.34 -18.57 -18.62
N LEU A 107 -4.80 -18.50 -19.87
CA LEU A 107 -4.45 -19.45 -20.92
C LEU A 107 -2.93 -19.44 -21.16
N ALA A 108 -2.31 -18.26 -21.31
CA ALA A 108 -0.87 -18.15 -21.51
C ALA A 108 -0.07 -18.74 -20.32
N LYS A 109 -0.54 -18.52 -19.09
CA LYS A 109 0.05 -19.15 -17.89
C LYS A 109 -0.10 -20.67 -17.90
N ALA A 110 -1.26 -21.18 -18.27
CA ALA A 110 -1.53 -22.63 -18.37
C ALA A 110 -0.65 -23.29 -19.44
N ASN A 111 -0.51 -22.66 -20.62
CA ASN A 111 0.38 -23.14 -21.68
C ASN A 111 1.85 -23.13 -21.23
N LYS A 112 2.26 -22.11 -20.48
CA LYS A 112 3.61 -22.04 -19.91
C LYS A 112 3.85 -23.13 -18.86
N SER A 113 2.87 -23.45 -18.00
CA SER A 113 3.01 -24.57 -17.06
C SER A 113 3.07 -25.93 -17.77
N TYR A 114 2.27 -26.10 -18.84
CA TYR A 114 2.28 -27.33 -19.62
C TYR A 114 3.62 -27.57 -20.33
N SER A 115 4.21 -26.53 -20.94
CA SER A 115 5.53 -26.66 -21.58
C SER A 115 6.67 -26.89 -20.58
N VAL A 116 6.52 -26.39 -19.35
CA VAL A 116 7.46 -26.68 -18.25
C VAL A 116 7.34 -28.13 -17.82
N ALA A 117 6.12 -28.67 -17.66
CA ALA A 117 5.90 -30.08 -17.32
C ALA A 117 6.51 -31.03 -18.38
N GLU A 118 6.24 -30.79 -19.67
CA GLU A 118 6.85 -31.57 -20.76
C GLU A 118 8.39 -31.50 -20.77
N ARG A 119 8.97 -30.36 -20.39
CA ARG A 119 10.42 -30.22 -20.26
C ARG A 119 10.99 -31.06 -19.12
N PHE A 120 10.28 -31.18 -18.01
CA PHE A 120 10.73 -32.01 -16.88
C PHE A 120 10.57 -33.50 -17.18
N GLU A 121 9.49 -33.92 -17.85
CA GLU A 121 9.28 -35.33 -18.24
C GLU A 121 10.30 -35.83 -19.28
N LYS A 122 10.83 -34.96 -20.15
CA LYS A 122 11.85 -35.34 -21.14
C LYS A 122 13.29 -35.40 -20.61
N VAL A 123 13.53 -34.95 -19.38
CA VAL A 123 14.87 -34.82 -18.78
C VAL A 123 15.19 -35.95 -17.78
N PHE A 124 14.19 -36.78 -17.44
CA PHE A 124 14.35 -38.02 -16.65
C PHE A 124 14.03 -39.25 -17.51
#